data_AF-A0A934N5N5-F1
#
_entry.id   AF-A0A934N5N5-F1
#
_cell.length_a   1.000
_cell.length_b   1.000
_cell.length_c   1.000
_cell.angle_alpha   90.00
_cell.angle_beta   90.00
_cell.angle_gamma   90.00
#
_symmetry.space_group_name_H-M   'P 1'
#
loop_
_entity.id
_entity.type
_entity.pdbx_description
1 polymer ?
#
loop_
_entity_poly.entity_id
_entity_poly.type
_entity_poly.pdbx_seq_one_letter_code
_entity_poly.pdbx_strand_id
1 'polypeptide(L)'
;MPNLPDLLCPLVGEHISQAFALLLVLHMVAGLTCVLTGLVTIVSRKRAGRHPRFGTIYYWSLSVVFVAASGLAIMRGEHDAYLFILGSLAFGLASIGLAARKIRWRGWRSFHILGMSSSYVVLLTAFYVDNGPRLPLWNRLPLVAFWIGPSLIGLPSVIRADRRHAHLAADLRSTHRLIAVLAQSGSPGRAP
;
A
#
# COMPACT_ATOMS: atom_id res chain seq x y z
N MET A 1 -33.28 13.09 12.23
CA MET A 1 -31.81 13.18 12.09
C MET A 1 -31.51 13.14 10.61
N PRO A 2 -30.72 14.08 10.06
CA PRO A 2 -30.39 14.07 8.62
C PRO A 2 -29.68 12.77 8.27
N ASN A 3 -30.05 12.12 7.16
CA ASN A 3 -29.38 10.89 6.75
C ASN A 3 -27.97 11.24 6.23
N LEU A 4 -27.01 10.34 6.43
CA LEU A 4 -25.64 10.52 5.97
C LEU A 4 -25.51 10.90 4.47
N PRO A 5 -26.36 10.38 3.54
CA PRO A 5 -26.41 10.83 2.15
C PRO A 5 -26.79 12.30 1.99
N ASP A 6 -27.72 12.82 2.80
CA ASP A 6 -28.21 14.20 2.69
C ASP A 6 -27.11 15.22 3.04
N LEU A 7 -26.19 14.84 3.93
CA LEU A 7 -25.01 15.63 4.30
C LEU A 7 -23.89 15.59 3.25
N LEU A 8 -23.79 14.50 2.48
CA LEU A 8 -22.75 14.31 1.46
C LEU A 8 -23.21 14.68 0.05
N CYS A 9 -24.52 14.81 -0.18
CA CYS A 9 -25.11 15.20 -1.46
C CYS A 9 -24.52 16.51 -2.04
N PRO A 10 -24.28 17.58 -1.24
CA PRO A 10 -23.65 18.80 -1.74
C PRO A 10 -22.17 18.63 -2.13
N LEU A 11 -21.49 17.61 -1.61
CA LEU A 11 -20.07 17.34 -1.84
C LEU A 11 -19.82 16.38 -3.01
N VAL A 12 -20.78 15.50 -3.31
CA VAL A 12 -20.62 14.44 -4.31
C VAL A 12 -21.48 14.67 -5.56
N GLY A 13 -22.55 15.46 -5.48
CA GLY A 13 -23.34 15.88 -6.64
C GLY A 13 -24.33 14.85 -7.20
N GLU A 14 -24.49 13.68 -6.55
CA GLU A 14 -25.49 12.67 -6.92
C GLU A 14 -26.18 12.05 -5.69
N HIS A 15 -27.35 11.43 -5.91
CA HIS A 15 -28.05 10.64 -4.90
C HIS A 15 -27.31 9.33 -4.64
N ILE A 16 -26.48 9.32 -3.59
CA ILE A 16 -25.71 8.15 -3.17
C ILE A 16 -26.53 7.26 -2.24
N SER A 17 -26.42 5.94 -2.38
CA SER A 17 -26.98 4.99 -1.40
C SER A 17 -26.31 5.11 -0.03
N GLN A 18 -27.06 4.89 1.05
CA GLN A 18 -26.53 4.94 2.43
C GLN A 18 -25.30 4.03 2.61
N ALA A 19 -25.28 2.86 1.97
CA ALA A 19 -24.16 1.92 2.01
C ALA A 19 -22.87 2.51 1.41
N PHE A 20 -22.95 3.17 0.25
CA PHE A 20 -21.78 3.79 -0.37
C PHE A 20 -21.25 4.93 0.50
N ALA A 21 -22.14 5.75 1.05
CA ALA A 21 -21.77 6.85 1.93
C ALA A 21 -21.02 6.36 3.19
N LEU A 22 -21.49 5.28 3.81
CA LEU A 22 -20.81 4.65 4.95
C LEU A 22 -19.45 4.05 4.57
N LEU A 23 -19.36 3.36 3.43
CA LEU A 23 -18.09 2.82 2.93
C LEU A 23 -17.09 3.94 2.64
N LEU A 24 -17.54 5.06 2.08
CA LEU A 24 -16.69 6.20 1.79
C LEU A 24 -16.14 6.84 3.07
N VAL A 25 -16.98 7.08 4.08
CA VAL A 25 -16.53 7.62 5.37
C VAL A 25 -15.55 6.66 6.04
N LEU A 26 -15.87 5.36 6.05
CA LEU A 26 -14.98 4.33 6.60
C LEU A 26 -13.62 4.33 5.87
N HIS A 27 -13.63 4.39 4.54
CA HIS A 27 -12.43 4.46 3.71
C HIS A 27 -11.59 5.70 4.04
N MET A 28 -12.21 6.88 4.14
CA MET A 28 -11.51 8.13 4.45
C MET A 28 -10.83 8.08 5.84
N VAL A 29 -11.56 7.66 6.87
CA VAL A 29 -11.01 7.57 8.24
C VAL A 29 -9.89 6.54 8.32
N ALA A 30 -10.06 5.37 7.69
CA ALA A 30 -9.04 4.35 7.63
C ALA A 30 -7.81 4.81 6.83
N GLY A 31 -8.03 5.51 5.71
CA GLY A 31 -6.98 6.08 4.86
C GLY A 31 -6.14 7.11 5.59
N LEU A 32 -6.78 8.06 6.30
CA LEU A 32 -6.07 9.05 7.13
C LEU A 32 -5.24 8.38 8.22
N THR A 33 -5.82 7.40 8.91
CA THR A 33 -5.12 6.61 9.93
C THR A 33 -3.90 5.90 9.33
N CYS A 34 -4.05 5.33 8.13
CA CYS A 34 -2.99 4.66 7.41
C CYS A 34 -1.83 5.60 7.05
N VAL A 35 -2.12 6.80 6.52
CA VAL A 35 -1.11 7.81 6.19
C VAL A 35 -0.34 8.26 7.43
N LEU A 36 -1.05 8.62 8.50
CA LEU A 36 -0.42 9.11 9.73
C LEU A 36 0.45 8.03 10.39
N THR A 37 -0.06 6.81 10.51
CA THR A 37 0.67 5.70 11.15
C THR A 37 1.85 5.22 10.30
N GLY A 38 1.73 5.23 8.97
CA GLY A 38 2.85 4.96 8.07
C GLY A 38 3.97 6.01 8.19
N LEU A 39 3.61 7.30 8.21
CA LEU A 39 4.58 8.39 8.44
C LEU A 39 5.29 8.23 9.79
N VAL A 40 4.54 8.00 10.87
CA VAL A 40 5.10 7.76 12.21
C VAL A 40 6.04 6.55 12.22
N THR A 41 5.74 5.51 11.44
CA THR A 41 6.58 4.31 11.33
C THR A 41 7.91 4.60 10.63
N ILE A 42 7.92 5.44 9.59
CA ILE A 42 9.11 5.84 8.84
C ILE A 42 10.05 6.70 9.71
N VAL A 43 9.51 7.65 10.47
CA VAL A 43 10.32 8.52 11.36
C VAL A 43 10.72 7.84 12.66
N SER A 44 10.03 6.77 13.05
CA SER A 44 10.35 6.02 14.26
C SER A 44 11.66 5.24 14.12
N ARG A 45 12.47 5.24 15.18
CA ARG A 45 13.66 4.39 15.26
C ARG A 45 13.27 2.92 15.07
N LYS A 46 13.98 2.19 14.21
CA LYS A 46 13.77 0.76 13.88
C LYS A 46 14.16 -0.17 15.03
N ARG A 47 13.51 -0.01 16.19
CA ARG A 47 13.72 -0.77 17.42
C ARG A 47 12.38 -1.30 17.96
N ALA A 48 12.44 -2.22 18.91
CA ALA A 48 11.25 -2.68 19.63
C ALA A 48 10.51 -1.48 20.27
N GLY A 49 9.17 -1.52 20.26
CA GLY A 49 8.32 -0.45 20.77
C GLY A 49 7.49 0.23 19.67
N ARG A 50 7.76 1.51 19.39
CA ARG A 50 6.91 2.36 18.53
C ARG A 50 6.83 1.86 17.08
N HIS A 51 7.97 1.57 16.44
CA HIS A 51 8.02 1.16 15.04
C HIS A 51 7.14 -0.07 14.71
N PRO A 52 7.23 -1.21 15.43
CA PRO A 52 6.35 -2.34 15.15
C PRO A 52 4.88 -2.10 15.51
N ARG A 53 4.57 -1.31 16.54
CA ARG A 53 3.17 -0.98 16.90
C ARG A 53 2.50 -0.18 15.80
N PHE A 54 3.11 0.94 15.39
CA PHE A 54 2.57 1.78 14.31
C PHE A 54 2.56 1.04 12.96
N GLY A 55 3.55 0.18 12.69
CA GLY A 55 3.55 -0.66 11.49
C GLY A 55 2.39 -1.68 11.46
N THR A 56 1.97 -2.19 12.63
CA THR A 56 0.78 -3.06 12.73
C THR A 56 -0.52 -2.30 12.54
N ILE A 57 -0.64 -1.10 13.12
CA ILE A 57 -1.82 -0.24 12.91
C ILE A 57 -1.93 0.13 11.43
N TYR A 58 -0.82 0.55 10.81
CA TYR A 58 -0.74 0.83 9.38
C TYR A 58 -1.27 -0.34 8.53
N TYR A 59 -0.80 -1.57 8.78
CA TYR A 59 -1.23 -2.73 8.01
C TYR A 59 -2.73 -2.99 8.13
N TRP A 60 -3.29 -2.94 9.34
CA TRP A 60 -4.72 -3.19 9.54
C TRP A 60 -5.60 -2.07 9.00
N SER A 61 -5.17 -0.81 9.14
CA SER A 61 -5.84 0.31 8.49
C SER A 61 -5.82 0.16 6.97
N LEU A 62 -4.69 -0.28 6.38
CA LEU A 62 -4.60 -0.57 4.95
C LEU A 62 -5.54 -1.72 4.52
N SER A 63 -5.70 -2.76 5.32
CA SER A 63 -6.68 -3.82 5.06
C SER A 63 -8.11 -3.27 4.99
N VAL A 64 -8.48 -2.39 5.94
CA VAL A 64 -9.80 -1.74 5.94
C VAL A 64 -9.99 -0.86 4.71
N VAL A 65 -8.96 -0.07 4.35
CA VAL A 65 -8.95 0.74 3.12
C VAL A 65 -9.19 -0.14 1.89
N PHE A 66 -8.50 -1.27 1.78
CA PHE A 66 -8.63 -2.19 0.65
C PHE A 66 -10.04 -2.80 0.55
N VAL A 67 -10.59 -3.29 1.66
CA VAL A 67 -11.96 -3.84 1.69
C VAL A 67 -13.00 -2.78 1.36
N ALA A 68 -12.90 -1.59 1.95
CA ALA A 68 -13.82 -0.49 1.67
C ALA A 68 -13.73 -0.01 0.21
N ALA A 69 -12.52 0.11 -0.34
CA ALA A 69 -12.29 0.47 -1.74
C ALA A 69 -12.85 -0.58 -2.71
N SER A 70 -12.76 -1.87 -2.34
CA SER A 70 -13.36 -2.96 -3.12
C SER A 70 -14.88 -2.84 -3.19
N GLY A 71 -15.52 -2.55 -2.06
CA GLY A 71 -16.96 -2.27 -2.00
C GLY A 71 -17.36 -1.05 -2.83
N LEU A 72 -16.62 0.06 -2.71
CA LEU A 72 -16.86 1.27 -3.50
C LEU A 72 -16.72 1.01 -5.01
N ALA A 73 -15.68 0.28 -5.43
CA ALA A 73 -15.44 -0.05 -6.83
C ALA A 73 -16.57 -0.91 -7.42
N ILE A 74 -17.07 -1.90 -6.67
CA ILE A 74 -18.22 -2.73 -7.09
C ILE A 74 -19.48 -1.87 -7.27
N MET A 75 -19.70 -0.87 -6.42
CA MET A 75 -20.89 -0.03 -6.45
C MET A 75 -20.85 1.08 -7.52
N ARG A 76 -19.66 1.55 -7.93
CA ARG A 76 -19.48 2.69 -8.84
C ARG A 76 -19.15 2.31 -10.29
N GLY A 77 -18.76 1.05 -10.55
CA GLY A 77 -18.45 0.56 -11.90
C GLY A 77 -17.04 0.90 -12.40
N GLU A 78 -16.83 0.83 -13.72
CA GLU A 78 -15.50 0.79 -14.36
C GLU A 78 -14.61 2.05 -14.18
N HIS A 79 -15.18 3.18 -13.77
CA HIS A 79 -14.43 4.44 -13.62
C HIS A 79 -13.32 4.38 -12.54
N ASP A 80 -13.43 3.48 -11.56
CA ASP A 80 -12.48 3.38 -10.43
C ASP A 80 -11.58 2.13 -10.50
N ALA A 81 -11.54 1.43 -11.65
CA ALA A 81 -10.78 0.18 -11.81
C ALA A 81 -9.28 0.33 -11.51
N TYR A 82 -8.68 1.45 -11.90
CA TYR A 82 -7.27 1.72 -11.62
C TYR A 82 -6.98 1.91 -10.12
N LEU A 83 -7.92 2.49 -9.35
CA LEU A 83 -7.79 2.64 -7.90
C LEU A 83 -7.88 1.30 -7.17
N PHE A 84 -8.72 0.39 -7.66
CA PHE A 84 -8.79 -0.97 -7.16
C PHE A 84 -7.48 -1.73 -7.40
N ILE A 85 -6.87 -1.57 -8.58
CA ILE A 85 -5.55 -2.16 -8.89
C ILE A 85 -4.47 -1.60 -7.95
N LEU A 86 -4.42 -0.28 -7.76
CA LEU A 86 -3.45 0.35 -6.86
C LEU A 86 -3.67 -0.09 -5.40
N GLY A 87 -4.92 -0.19 -4.94
CA GLY A 87 -5.26 -0.69 -3.61
C GLY A 87 -4.83 -2.14 -3.41
N SER A 88 -5.08 -3.01 -4.39
CA SER A 88 -4.65 -4.41 -4.40
C SER A 88 -3.13 -4.53 -4.34
N LEU A 89 -2.42 -3.73 -5.13
CA LEU A 89 -0.96 -3.71 -5.16
C LEU A 89 -0.38 -3.26 -3.82
N ALA A 90 -0.90 -2.17 -3.24
CA ALA A 90 -0.47 -1.68 -1.94
C ALA A 90 -0.68 -2.75 -0.86
N PHE A 91 -1.86 -3.36 -0.81
CA PHE A 91 -2.19 -4.40 0.15
C PHE A 91 -1.31 -5.66 -0.02
N GLY A 92 -1.08 -6.11 -1.25
CA GLY A 92 -0.20 -7.24 -1.56
C GLY A 92 1.24 -7.00 -1.11
N LEU A 93 1.80 -5.82 -1.40
CA LEU A 93 3.14 -5.45 -0.98
C LEU A 93 3.28 -5.39 0.56
N ALA A 94 2.29 -4.81 1.24
CA ALA A 94 2.27 -4.76 2.69
C ALA A 94 2.16 -6.17 3.31
N SER A 95 1.37 -7.05 2.70
CA SER A 95 1.20 -8.45 3.11
C SER A 95 2.50 -9.24 2.98
N ILE A 96 3.22 -9.09 1.87
CA ILE A 96 4.56 -9.67 1.69
C ILE A 96 5.51 -9.12 2.76
N GLY A 97 5.47 -7.81 3.02
CA GLY A 97 6.29 -7.17 4.03
C GLY A 97 6.02 -7.68 5.45
N LEU A 98 4.76 -7.90 5.80
CA LEU A 98 4.34 -8.47 7.09
C LEU A 98 4.71 -9.95 7.19
N ALA A 99 4.45 -10.73 6.13
CA ALA A 99 4.77 -12.15 6.05
C ALA A 99 6.28 -12.38 6.21
N ALA A 100 7.11 -11.61 5.51
CA ALA A 100 8.56 -11.66 5.65
C ALA A 100 8.99 -11.47 7.12
N ARG A 101 8.42 -10.47 7.83
CA ARG A 101 8.70 -10.24 9.25
C ARG A 101 8.22 -11.36 10.16
N LYS A 102 7.09 -12.01 9.86
CA LYS A 102 6.52 -13.08 10.70
C LYS A 102 7.21 -14.42 10.48
N ILE A 103 7.41 -14.81 9.22
CA ILE A 103 7.95 -16.11 8.80
C ILE A 103 9.48 -16.13 8.88
N ARG A 104 10.14 -14.97 8.70
CA ARG A 104 11.60 -14.82 8.76
C ARG A 104 12.37 -15.67 7.74
N TRP A 105 11.84 -15.82 6.53
CA TRP A 105 12.54 -16.50 5.43
C TRP A 105 13.89 -15.84 5.07
N ARG A 106 14.66 -16.45 4.17
CA ARG A 106 15.93 -15.89 3.69
C ARG A 106 15.72 -14.52 3.05
N GLY A 107 16.48 -13.52 3.50
CA GLY A 107 16.34 -12.13 3.07
C GLY A 107 15.10 -11.40 3.59
N TRP A 108 14.46 -11.90 4.66
CA TRP A 108 13.22 -11.31 5.20
C TRP A 108 13.32 -9.82 5.51
N ARG A 109 14.50 -9.31 5.88
CA ARG A 109 14.71 -7.87 6.15
C ARG A 109 14.47 -7.03 4.90
N SER A 110 15.01 -7.47 3.78
CA SER A 110 14.88 -6.82 2.47
C SER A 110 13.42 -6.83 2.03
N PHE A 111 12.76 -8.00 2.06
CA PHE A 111 11.34 -8.12 1.73
C PHE A 111 10.42 -7.33 2.67
N HIS A 112 10.74 -7.28 3.96
CA HIS A 112 9.98 -6.48 4.93
C HIS A 112 10.11 -4.98 4.64
N ILE A 113 11.33 -4.47 4.48
CA ILE A 113 11.57 -3.05 4.23
C ILE A 113 10.96 -2.63 2.90
N LEU A 114 11.21 -3.39 1.82
CA LEU A 114 10.66 -3.09 0.51
C LEU A 114 9.15 -3.21 0.47
N GLY A 115 8.56 -4.30 0.98
CA GLY A 115 7.11 -4.49 0.96
C GLY A 115 6.38 -3.39 1.73
N MET A 116 6.85 -3.07 2.94
CA MET A 116 6.22 -2.02 3.76
C MET A 116 6.43 -0.62 3.16
N SER A 117 7.60 -0.32 2.59
CA SER A 117 7.87 1.00 2.04
C SER A 117 7.18 1.20 0.68
N SER A 118 7.22 0.21 -0.20
CA SER A 118 6.57 0.27 -1.51
C SER A 118 5.05 0.30 -1.37
N SER A 119 4.46 -0.44 -0.43
CA SER A 119 3.02 -0.32 -0.16
C SER A 119 2.62 1.09 0.25
N TYR A 120 3.43 1.76 1.07
CA TYR A 120 3.17 3.13 1.50
C TYR A 120 3.26 4.12 0.33
N VAL A 121 4.23 3.94 -0.57
CA VAL A 121 4.34 4.76 -1.79
C VAL A 121 3.12 4.57 -2.69
N VAL A 122 2.71 3.32 -2.97
CA VAL A 122 1.53 3.03 -3.80
C VAL A 122 0.25 3.59 -3.17
N LEU A 123 0.09 3.47 -1.85
CA LEU A 123 -1.02 4.06 -1.10
C LEU A 123 -1.08 5.58 -1.31
N LEU A 124 0.05 6.27 -1.14
CA LEU A 124 0.10 7.71 -1.36
C LEU A 124 -0.23 8.05 -2.82
N THR A 125 0.33 7.33 -3.80
CA THR A 125 -0.02 7.53 -5.21
C THR A 125 -1.51 7.40 -5.47
N ALA A 126 -2.17 6.37 -4.95
CA ALA A 126 -3.62 6.20 -5.08
C ALA A 126 -4.39 7.39 -4.48
N PHE A 127 -4.01 7.83 -3.28
CA PHE A 127 -4.61 9.01 -2.63
C PHE A 127 -4.43 10.29 -3.47
N TYR A 128 -3.21 10.56 -3.93
CA TYR A 128 -2.90 11.78 -4.68
C TYR A 128 -3.56 11.82 -6.06
N VAL A 129 -3.63 10.68 -6.77
CA VAL A 129 -4.26 10.63 -8.09
C VAL A 129 -5.77 10.82 -7.99
N ASP A 130 -6.41 10.25 -6.97
CA ASP A 130 -7.87 10.38 -6.76
C ASP A 130 -8.29 11.75 -6.21
N ASN A 131 -7.49 12.32 -5.30
CA ASN A 131 -7.87 13.52 -4.53
C ASN A 131 -7.15 14.81 -4.98
N GLY A 132 -5.96 14.69 -5.56
CA GLY A 132 -5.07 15.82 -5.86
C GLY A 132 -5.72 16.94 -6.68
N PRO A 133 -6.44 16.64 -7.79
CA PRO A 133 -7.11 17.67 -8.59
C PRO A 133 -8.21 18.44 -7.84
N ARG A 134 -8.75 17.88 -6.75
CA ARG A 134 -9.85 18.46 -5.97
C ARG A 134 -9.36 19.34 -4.81
N LEU A 135 -8.07 19.35 -4.51
CA LEU A 135 -7.50 20.14 -3.40
C LEU A 135 -7.15 21.57 -3.86
N PRO A 136 -7.46 22.61 -3.05
CA PRO A 136 -7.06 23.98 -3.35
C PRO A 136 -5.52 24.06 -3.40
N LEU A 137 -4.99 24.82 -4.37
CA LEU A 137 -3.56 24.92 -4.76
C LEU A 137 -3.05 23.82 -5.69
N TRP A 138 -3.54 22.59 -5.58
CA TRP A 138 -3.04 21.45 -6.37
C TRP A 138 -3.79 21.23 -7.68
N ASN A 139 -4.97 21.83 -7.83
CA ASN A 139 -5.72 21.90 -9.09
C ASN A 139 -4.96 22.52 -10.29
N ARG A 140 -3.80 23.16 -10.06
CA ARG A 140 -2.92 23.73 -11.09
C ARG A 140 -1.79 22.79 -11.54
N LEU A 141 -1.61 21.66 -10.86
CA LEU A 141 -0.53 20.72 -11.18
C LEU A 141 -0.96 19.77 -12.31
N PRO A 142 -0.03 19.42 -13.23
CA PRO A 142 -0.33 18.45 -14.27
C PRO A 142 -0.60 17.07 -13.65
N LEU A 143 -1.48 16.27 -14.24
CA LEU A 143 -1.84 14.93 -13.76
C LEU A 143 -0.62 14.07 -13.41
N VAL A 144 0.44 14.15 -14.23
CA VAL A 144 1.71 13.44 -14.06
C VAL A 144 2.38 13.73 -12.71
N ALA A 145 2.21 14.94 -12.14
CA ALA A 145 2.78 15.30 -10.85
C ALA A 145 2.23 14.44 -9.71
N PHE A 146 0.95 14.04 -9.77
CA PHE A 146 0.32 13.19 -8.76
C PHE A 146 0.79 11.74 -8.82
N TRP A 147 1.18 11.28 -10.01
CA TRP A 147 1.75 9.94 -10.22
C TRP A 147 3.22 9.86 -9.77
N ILE A 148 4.02 10.89 -10.06
CA ILE A 148 5.47 10.89 -9.82
C ILE A 148 5.82 11.43 -8.44
N GLY A 149 5.09 12.42 -7.91
CA GLY A 149 5.42 13.12 -6.66
C GLY A 149 5.67 12.19 -5.46
N PRO A 150 4.74 11.28 -5.13
CA PRO A 150 4.92 10.35 -4.01
C PRO A 150 6.12 9.42 -4.20
N SER A 151 6.33 8.95 -5.43
CA SER A 151 7.47 8.10 -5.80
C SER A 151 8.80 8.85 -5.68
N LEU A 152 8.85 10.12 -6.09
CA LEU A 152 10.05 10.95 -6.04
C LEU A 152 10.54 11.18 -4.60
N ILE A 153 9.62 11.26 -3.63
CA ILE A 153 9.93 11.39 -2.20
C ILE A 153 10.18 10.02 -1.56
N GLY A 154 9.39 9.01 -1.95
CA GLY A 154 9.41 7.68 -1.38
C GLY A 154 10.65 6.86 -1.78
N LEU A 155 10.98 6.81 -3.06
CA LEU A 155 12.07 5.98 -3.62
C LEU A 155 13.44 6.24 -2.97
N PRO A 156 13.91 7.49 -2.80
CA PRO A 156 15.18 7.76 -2.14
C PRO A 156 15.21 7.24 -0.70
N SER A 157 14.08 7.34 0.00
CA SER A 157 13.93 6.88 1.38
C SER A 157 13.98 5.35 1.46
N VAL A 158 13.34 4.65 0.51
CA VAL A 158 13.38 3.18 0.39
C VAL A 158 14.80 2.69 0.08
N ILE A 159 15.44 3.28 -0.93
CA ILE A 159 16.80 2.88 -1.37
C ILE A 159 17.81 3.10 -0.24
N ARG A 160 17.73 4.23 0.47
CA ARG A 160 18.60 4.51 1.61
C ARG A 160 18.35 3.55 2.78
N ALA A 161 17.08 3.21 3.05
CA ALA A 161 16.72 2.28 4.11
C ALA A 161 17.19 0.85 3.82
N ASP A 162 17.10 0.42 2.55
CA ASP A 162 17.58 -0.87 2.09
C ASP A 162 19.11 -0.96 2.23
N ARG A 163 19.85 -0.03 1.63
CA ARG A 163 21.33 0.01 1.70
C ARG A 163 21.90 0.00 3.12
N ARG A 164 21.15 0.51 4.11
CA ARG A 164 21.59 0.60 5.51
C ARG A 164 21.24 -0.62 6.36
N HIS A 165 20.20 -1.38 6.00
CA HIS A 165 19.61 -2.38 6.90
C HIS A 165 19.30 -3.73 6.24
N ALA A 166 19.49 -3.82 4.93
CA ALA A 166 19.18 -4.97 4.10
C ALA A 166 20.27 -5.15 3.03
N HIS A 167 20.36 -6.36 2.49
CA HIS A 167 21.30 -6.70 1.42
C HIS A 167 20.52 -7.26 0.23
N LEU A 168 19.58 -6.48 -0.29
CA LEU A 168 18.67 -6.89 -1.36
C LEU A 168 19.39 -7.62 -2.50
N ALA A 169 20.49 -7.07 -2.99
CA ALA A 169 21.26 -7.67 -4.08
C ALA A 169 21.86 -9.04 -3.71
N ALA A 170 22.29 -9.23 -2.46
CA ALA A 170 22.81 -10.52 -1.99
C ALA A 170 21.67 -11.52 -1.73
N ASP A 171 20.58 -11.06 -1.14
CA ASP A 171 19.40 -11.88 -0.85
C ASP A 171 18.75 -12.39 -2.14
N LEU A 172 18.56 -11.54 -3.16
CA LEU A 172 18.01 -11.94 -4.46
C LEU A 172 18.87 -12.98 -5.15
N ARG A 173 20.20 -12.81 -5.13
CA ARG A 173 21.14 -13.80 -5.68
C ARG A 173 21.03 -15.15 -4.96
N SER A 174 20.85 -15.13 -3.64
CA SER A 174 20.71 -16.36 -2.85
C SER A 174 19.40 -17.10 -3.14
N THR A 175 18.29 -16.37 -3.28
CA THR A 175 16.98 -16.95 -3.63
C THR A 175 16.98 -17.51 -5.06
N HIS A 176 17.56 -16.78 -6.02
CA HIS A 176 17.68 -17.26 -7.39
C HIS A 176 18.50 -18.56 -7.48
N ARG A 177 19.62 -18.64 -6.74
CA ARG A 177 20.41 -19.88 -6.64
C ARG A 177 19.60 -21.03 -6.04
N LEU A 178 18.79 -20.76 -5.01
CA LEU A 178 17.96 -21.78 -4.37
C LEU A 178 16.89 -22.33 -5.32
N ILE A 179 16.19 -21.44 -6.04
CA ILE A 179 15.18 -21.81 -7.04
C ILE A 179 15.84 -22.62 -8.16
N ALA A 180 17.01 -22.20 -8.65
CA ALA A 180 17.73 -22.93 -9.68
C ALA A 180 18.12 -24.35 -9.22
N VAL A 181 18.58 -24.51 -7.97
CA VAL A 181 18.89 -25.83 -7.39
C VAL A 181 17.63 -26.69 -7.25
N LEU A 182 16.52 -26.12 -6.77
CA LEU A 182 15.25 -26.84 -6.63
C LEU A 182 14.67 -27.27 -7.98
N ALA A 183 14.77 -26.40 -8.99
CA ALA A 183 14.37 -26.70 -10.36
C ALA A 183 15.21 -27.84 -10.97
N GLN A 184 16.51 -27.91 -10.63
CA GLN A 184 17.39 -29.00 -11.07
C GLN A 184 17.10 -30.31 -10.33
N SER A 185 16.77 -30.27 -9.03
CA SER A 185 16.42 -31.47 -8.25
C SER A 185 15.04 -32.06 -8.58
N GLY A 186 14.18 -31.30 -9.27
CA GLY A 186 12.83 -31.72 -9.66
C GLY A 186 12.74 -32.40 -11.03
N SER A 187 13.84 -32.54 -11.79
CA SER A 187 13.84 -33.29 -13.04
C SER A 187 13.83 -34.79 -12.72
N PRO A 188 12.72 -35.53 -12.98
CA PRO A 188 12.74 -36.98 -12.83
C PRO A 188 13.77 -37.52 -13.81
N GLY A 189 14.71 -38.31 -13.29
CA GLY A 189 15.70 -38.97 -14.13
C GLY A 189 15.01 -39.70 -15.26
N ARG A 190 15.42 -39.41 -16.51
CA ARG A 190 15.30 -40.38 -17.59
C ARG A 190 16.04 -41.62 -17.12
N ALA A 191 15.28 -42.62 -16.68
CA ALA A 191 15.79 -43.98 -16.50
C ALA A 191 16.28 -44.49 -17.87
N PRO A 192 17.33 -45.34 -17.87
CA PRO A 192 18.17 -45.65 -19.04
C PRO A 192 17.43 -46.35 -20.19
#